data_AF-A0A960TY96-F1
#
_entry.id   AF-A0A960TY96-F1
#
_cell.length_a   1.000
_cell.length_b   1.000
_cell.length_c   1.000
_cell.angle_alpha   90.00
_cell.angle_beta   90.00
_cell.angle_gamma   90.00
#
_symmetry.space_group_name_H-M   'P 1'
#
loop_
_entity.id
_entity.type
_entity.pdbx_description
1 polymer ?
#
loop_
_entity_poly.entity_id
_entity_poly.type
_entity_poly.pdbx_seq_one_letter_code
_entity_poly.pdbx_strand_id
1 'polypeptide(L)'
;MAKSKVALLSTSPRTVLEDYHTLMNLADYQDVLAKDVDTALKINISWHFFYPGSSTTPWQLEGVIRAMEKDGYDKNLIHGCHNRTVVIDAHFG
;
A
#
# COMPACT_ATOMS: atom_id res chain seq x y z
N MET A 1 -16.45 -20.14 10.27
CA MET A 1 -15.75 -18.89 9.87
C MET A 1 -14.58 -19.29 8.98
N ALA A 2 -14.33 -18.57 7.89
CA ALA A 2 -13.11 -18.78 7.11
C ALA A 2 -11.87 -18.40 7.95
N LYS A 3 -10.77 -19.13 7.80
CA LYS A 3 -9.51 -18.79 8.47
C LYS A 3 -8.87 -17.61 7.75
N SER A 4 -8.29 -16.67 8.50
CA SER A 4 -7.50 -15.58 7.91
C SER A 4 -6.28 -16.13 7.18
N LYS A 5 -5.99 -15.60 5.99
CA LYS A 5 -4.77 -15.89 5.24
C LYS A 5 -3.70 -14.86 5.60
N VAL A 6 -2.49 -15.32 5.92
CA VAL A 6 -1.33 -14.48 6.21
C VAL A 6 -0.21 -14.89 5.26
N ALA A 7 0.30 -13.95 4.49
CA ALA A 7 1.43 -14.15 3.59
C ALA A 7 2.68 -13.48 4.15
N LEU A 8 3.81 -14.18 4.09
CA LEU A 8 5.14 -13.65 4.42
C LEU A 8 6.08 -13.95 3.26
N LEU A 9 6.94 -13.00 2.94
CA LEU A 9 7.93 -13.12 1.89
C LEU A 9 9.21 -12.38 2.30
N SER A 10 10.35 -13.02 2.10
CA SER A 10 11.66 -12.39 2.27
C SER A 10 11.94 -11.49 1.08
N THR A 11 12.29 -10.24 1.32
CA THR A 11 12.50 -9.23 0.28
C THR A 11 13.94 -8.70 0.27
N SER A 12 14.33 -8.04 -0.82
CA SER A 12 15.59 -7.31 -0.94
C SER A 12 15.36 -5.94 -1.57
N PRO A 13 16.25 -4.95 -1.37
CA PRO A 13 16.13 -3.65 -2.05
C PRO A 13 16.05 -3.76 -3.59
N ARG A 14 16.60 -4.83 -4.19
CA ARG A 14 16.62 -5.05 -5.64
C ARG A 14 15.25 -5.51 -6.18
N THR A 15 14.43 -6.14 -5.34
CA THR A 15 13.20 -6.84 -5.75
C THR A 15 11.96 -6.31 -5.04
N VAL A 16 12.10 -5.33 -4.14
CA VAL A 16 11.03 -4.90 -3.24
C VAL A 16 9.72 -4.53 -3.94
N LEU A 17 9.77 -3.97 -5.15
CA LEU A 17 8.56 -3.62 -5.91
C LEU A 17 7.87 -4.85 -6.49
N GLU A 18 8.62 -5.77 -7.10
CA GLU A 18 8.11 -7.06 -7.59
C GLU A 18 7.61 -7.95 -6.44
N ASP A 19 8.28 -7.87 -5.29
CA ASP A 19 7.95 -8.62 -4.08
C ASP A 19 6.58 -8.19 -3.52
N TYR A 20 6.19 -6.91 -3.64
CA TYR A 20 4.84 -6.48 -3.28
C TYR A 20 3.76 -7.12 -4.16
N HIS A 21 3.99 -7.20 -5.48
CA HIS A 21 3.07 -7.90 -6.39
C HIS A 21 2.90 -9.36 -5.99
N THR A 22 4.00 -10.04 -5.68
CA THR A 22 3.98 -11.43 -5.22
C THR A 22 3.26 -11.57 -3.88
N LEU A 23 3.60 -10.73 -2.90
CA LEU A 23 3.06 -10.75 -1.55
C LEU A 23 1.54 -10.51 -1.52
N MET A 24 1.06 -9.52 -2.28
CA MET A 24 -0.36 -9.20 -2.36
C MET A 24 -1.16 -10.37 -2.96
N ASN A 25 -0.64 -10.99 -4.02
CA ASN A 25 -1.28 -12.15 -4.65
C ASN A 25 -1.21 -13.41 -3.77
N LEU A 26 -0.13 -13.62 -3.01
CA LEU A 26 -0.09 -14.67 -1.97
C LEU A 26 -1.18 -14.48 -0.90
N ALA A 27 -1.60 -13.24 -0.65
CA ALA A 27 -2.67 -12.91 0.29
C ALA A 27 -4.08 -12.94 -0.33
N ASP A 28 -4.23 -13.34 -1.61
CA ASP A 28 -5.50 -13.37 -2.36
C ASP A 28 -6.26 -12.03 -2.32
N TYR A 29 -5.55 -10.91 -2.36
CA TYR A 29 -6.17 -9.59 -2.18
C TYR A 29 -7.24 -9.26 -3.25
N GLN A 30 -7.16 -9.88 -4.42
CA GLN A 30 -8.12 -9.69 -5.51
C GLN A 30 -9.48 -10.33 -5.24
N ASP A 31 -9.57 -11.27 -4.29
CA ASP A 31 -10.84 -11.90 -3.90
C ASP A 31 -11.68 -10.97 -3.00
N VAL A 32 -11.06 -9.91 -2.46
CA VAL A 32 -11.68 -9.01 -1.49
C VAL A 32 -11.76 -7.55 -1.96
N LEU A 33 -10.83 -7.09 -2.79
CA LEU A 33 -10.86 -5.74 -3.35
C LEU A 33 -11.51 -5.74 -4.75
N ALA A 34 -12.60 -5.01 -4.88
CA ALA A 34 -13.28 -4.82 -6.16
C ALA A 34 -12.43 -3.92 -7.09
N LYS A 35 -12.44 -4.23 -8.40
CA LYS A 35 -11.63 -3.53 -9.41
C LYS A 35 -12.32 -2.30 -10.01
N ASP A 36 -13.64 -2.22 -9.86
CA ASP A 36 -14.54 -1.27 -10.52
C ASP A 36 -15.02 -0.15 -9.58
N VAL A 37 -14.36 0.01 -8.43
CA VAL A 37 -14.69 1.03 -7.43
C VAL A 37 -13.48 1.86 -7.04
N ASP A 38 -13.73 3.08 -6.59
CA ASP A 38 -12.70 3.93 -6.01
C ASP A 38 -12.03 3.24 -4.81
N THR A 39 -10.71 3.10 -4.90
CA THR A 39 -9.86 2.51 -3.86
C THR A 39 -9.00 3.59 -3.21
N ALA A 40 -9.22 3.82 -1.92
CA ALA A 40 -8.43 4.74 -1.13
C ALA A 40 -7.23 4.03 -0.48
N LEU A 41 -6.00 4.39 -0.89
CA LEU A 41 -4.76 3.96 -0.23
C LEU A 41 -4.46 4.90 0.94
N LYS A 42 -4.65 4.40 2.16
CA LYS A 42 -4.41 5.15 3.40
C LYS A 42 -2.91 5.23 3.70
N ILE A 43 -2.31 6.39 3.50
CA ILE A 43 -0.89 6.63 3.77
C ILE A 43 -0.72 7.12 5.21
N ASN A 44 0.14 6.45 5.99
CA ASN A 44 0.53 6.87 7.34
C ASN A 44 1.99 7.32 7.32
N ILE A 45 2.28 8.54 7.78
CA ILE A 45 3.65 9.07 7.85
C ILE A 45 3.85 9.82 9.17
N SER A 46 5.00 9.62 9.80
CA SER A 46 5.44 10.33 11.01
C SER A 46 6.33 11.51 10.60
N TRP A 47 5.85 12.74 10.82
CA TRP A 47 6.40 13.94 10.17
C TRP A 47 7.62 14.58 10.86
N HIS A 48 8.00 14.18 12.08
CA HIS A 48 9.22 14.71 12.74
C HIS A 48 10.44 13.81 12.60
N PHE A 49 10.22 12.49 12.57
CA PHE A 49 11.27 11.51 12.36
C PHE A 49 10.67 10.35 11.57
N PHE A 50 11.41 9.86 10.58
CA PHE A 50 11.09 8.57 9.98
C PHE A 50 11.26 7.50 11.05
N TYR A 51 10.16 6.89 11.48
CA TYR A 51 10.18 5.71 12.33
C TYR A 51 9.98 4.47 11.45
N PRO A 52 11.05 3.67 11.24
CA PRO A 52 10.94 2.42 10.47
C PRO A 52 9.82 1.55 11.04
N GLY A 53 8.93 1.06 10.16
CA GLY A 53 7.81 0.20 10.53
C GLY A 53 6.56 0.92 11.04
N SER A 54 6.62 2.23 11.31
CA SER A 54 5.44 3.04 11.66
C SER A 54 4.93 3.92 10.50
N SER A 55 5.82 4.29 9.57
CA SER A 55 5.48 5.03 8.36
C SER A 55 5.36 4.11 7.15
N THR A 56 4.37 4.37 6.28
CA THR A 56 4.31 3.88 4.92
C THR A 56 5.56 4.35 4.19
N THR A 57 6.38 3.41 3.72
CA THR A 57 7.60 3.74 2.98
C THR A 57 7.26 4.08 1.52
N PRO A 58 8.09 4.88 0.83
CA PRO A 58 7.85 5.19 -0.59
C PRO A 58 7.76 3.94 -1.48
N TRP A 59 8.62 2.95 -1.24
CA TRP A 59 8.61 1.68 -1.98
C TRP A 59 7.40 0.79 -1.64
N GLN A 60 6.82 0.91 -0.44
CA GLN A 60 5.57 0.24 -0.11
C GLN A 60 4.41 0.82 -0.92
N LEU A 61 4.29 2.14 -0.96
CA LEU A 61 3.23 2.80 -1.71
C LEU A 61 3.33 2.50 -3.21
N GLU A 62 4.53 2.68 -3.78
CA GLU A 62 4.79 2.38 -5.19
C GLU A 62 4.56 0.88 -5.51
N GLY A 63 5.03 -0.02 -4.65
CA GLY A 63 4.87 -1.46 -4.83
C GLY A 63 3.40 -1.88 -4.87
N VAL A 64 2.56 -1.33 -3.98
CA VAL A 64 1.12 -1.59 -3.96
C VAL A 64 0.44 -1.04 -5.21
N ILE A 65 0.73 0.20 -5.61
CA ILE A 65 0.14 0.80 -6.81
C ILE A 65 0.50 -0.02 -8.05
N ARG A 66 1.79 -0.37 -8.22
CA ARG A 66 2.24 -1.20 -9.35
C ARG A 66 1.61 -2.59 -9.37
N ALA A 67 1.45 -3.21 -8.20
CA ALA A 67 0.81 -4.51 -8.08
C ALA A 67 -0.65 -4.44 -8.55
N MET A 68 -1.40 -3.44 -8.08
CA MET A 68 -2.78 -3.21 -8.49
C MET A 68 -2.88 -2.92 -10.00
N GLU A 69 -2.06 -2.02 -10.55
CA GLU A 69 -2.05 -1.75 -12.00
C GLU A 69 -1.76 -3.02 -12.81
N LYS A 70 -0.76 -3.81 -12.39
CA LYS A 70 -0.39 -5.07 -13.05
C LYS A 70 -1.49 -6.13 -13.00
N ASP A 71 -2.28 -6.15 -11.94
CA ASP A 71 -3.42 -7.06 -11.77
C ASP A 71 -4.71 -6.52 -12.39
N GLY A 72 -4.65 -5.39 -13.10
CA GLY A 72 -5.74 -4.86 -13.92
C GLY A 72 -6.72 -3.94 -13.19
N TYR A 73 -6.31 -3.33 -12.08
CA TYR A 73 -7.05 -2.22 -11.47
C TYR A 73 -6.81 -0.95 -12.28
N ASP A 74 -7.86 -0.15 -12.51
CA ASP A 74 -7.73 1.14 -13.19
C ASP A 74 -7.05 2.15 -12.26
N LYS A 75 -5.90 2.69 -12.69
CA LYS A 75 -5.15 3.72 -11.96
C LYS A 75 -6.01 4.93 -11.61
N ASN A 76 -6.98 5.29 -12.46
CA ASN A 76 -7.84 6.45 -12.24
C ASN A 76 -8.78 6.28 -11.03
N LEU A 77 -8.97 5.04 -10.56
CA LEU A 77 -9.76 4.71 -9.37
C LEU A 77 -8.89 4.53 -8.11
N ILE A 78 -7.56 4.70 -8.20
CA ILE A 78 -6.64 4.52 -7.07
C ILE A 78 -6.24 5.89 -6.52
N HIS A 79 -6.66 6.17 -5.28
CA HIS A 79 -6.47 7.47 -4.65
C HIS A 79 -5.56 7.38 -3.42
N GLY A 80 -4.48 8.15 -3.41
CA GLY A 80 -3.67 8.35 -2.21
C GLY A 80 -4.43 9.24 -1.21
N CYS A 81 -4.72 8.71 -0.03
CA CYS A 81 -5.55 9.39 0.95
C CYS A 81 -4.83 9.53 2.30
N HIS A 82 -4.76 10.75 2.82
CA HIS A 82 -4.30 11.04 4.19
C HIS A 82 -5.48 11.59 5.01
N ASN A 83 -5.56 11.26 6.30
CA ASN A 83 -6.60 11.84 7.16
C ASN A 83 -6.12 13.24 7.56
N ARG A 84 -7.05 14.19 7.70
CA ARG A 84 -6.77 15.46 8.41
C ARG A 84 -6.70 15.30 9.93
N THR A 85 -6.70 14.07 10.46
CA THR A 85 -6.37 13.77 11.87
C THR A 85 -4.87 13.92 12.12
N VAL A 86 -4.24 14.86 11.43
CA VAL A 86 -2.84 15.20 11.54
C VAL A 86 -2.73 16.14 12.72
N VAL A 87 -1.76 15.87 13.58
CA VAL A 87 -1.30 16.80 14.60
C VAL A 87 -0.44 17.92 13.96
N ILE A 88 -0.54 18.21 12.64
CA ILE A 88 0.22 19.29 11.94
C ILE A 88 -0.20 19.56 10.47
N ASP A 89 0.24 20.70 9.91
CA ASP A 89 -0.05 21.27 8.57
C ASP A 89 0.98 20.84 7.50
N ALA A 90 0.50 20.47 6.30
CA ALA A 90 1.33 20.04 5.16
C ALA A 90 2.12 21.17 4.46
N HIS A 91 1.89 22.43 4.84
CA HIS A 91 2.63 23.59 4.31
C HIS A 91 3.89 23.96 5.11
N PHE A 92 4.16 23.28 6.22
CA PHE A 92 5.41 23.44 6.99
C PHE A 92 6.41 22.35 6.60
N GLY A 93 7.20 22.63 5.54
CA GLY A 93 8.29 21.77 5.04
C GLY A 93 9.16 22.53 4.05
#